data_AF-A0A7V3AM83-F1
#
_entry.id   AF-A0A7V3AM83-F1
#
_cell.length_a   1.000
_cell.length_b   1.000
_cell.length_c   1.000
_cell.angle_alpha   90.00
_cell.angle_beta   90.00
_cell.angle_gamma   90.00
#
_symmetry.space_group_name_H-M   'P 1'
#
loop_
_entity.id
_entity.type
_entity.pdbx_description
1 polymer ?
#
loop_
_entity_poly.entity_id
_entity_poly.type
_entity_poly.pdbx_seq_one_letter_code
_entity_poly.pdbx_strand_id
1 'polypeptide(L)'
;ALLRIASGLKATGSISGDGDTRVHAGASLSATHVRQHLLDIQAGAAVNIRAGGLTSVSSLDTLTLAGATAAWTGTLDLSDTGLIVHAGSNAATVLATLTDQVRHAYNAAGPHWTAEDYASAILADSAGKALLPSDSGTLQPCWLAIDEKLARTQPPFLPLLRQIQEKQAAAEATAWEEYGHDEPDLLLCAYGICARVAETVVDWGQERGLRLRLVRPITLLPFPTAVLRDWAARVQRMLVCELSMGQFVQDVRLAVEGRCPVHLLQRTGGVLLTPEMVLDEVVGLMG
;
A
#
# COMPACT_ATOMS: atom_id res chain seq x y z
N ALA A 1 -31.18 14.63 11.60
CA ALA A 1 -32.27 14.02 10.78
C ALA A 1 -31.93 12.56 10.47
N LEU A 2 -32.91 11.65 10.44
CA LEU A 2 -32.67 10.20 10.30
C LEU A 2 -32.88 9.73 8.86
N LEU A 3 -31.83 9.17 8.24
CA LEU A 3 -31.89 8.48 6.96
C LEU A 3 -32.19 6.98 7.20
N ARG A 4 -33.30 6.48 6.64
CA ARG A 4 -33.69 5.06 6.76
C ARG A 4 -33.64 4.38 5.40
N ILE A 5 -32.87 3.31 5.30
CA ILE A 5 -32.85 2.42 4.14
C ILE A 5 -33.60 1.15 4.53
N ALA A 6 -34.86 1.07 4.13
CA ALA A 6 -35.78 0.01 4.59
C ALA A 6 -35.67 -1.30 3.78
N SER A 7 -35.34 -1.23 2.49
CA SER A 7 -35.25 -2.39 1.59
C SER A 7 -34.47 -2.06 0.33
N GLY A 8 -33.86 -3.07 -0.28
CA GLY A 8 -33.15 -2.95 -1.56
C GLY A 8 -31.85 -2.14 -1.46
N LEU A 9 -31.27 -1.80 -2.61
CA LEU A 9 -30.05 -0.98 -2.69
C LEU A 9 -30.40 0.51 -2.77
N LYS A 10 -29.85 1.30 -1.86
CA LYS A 10 -29.83 2.76 -1.94
C LYS A 10 -28.43 3.22 -2.31
N ALA A 11 -28.24 3.73 -3.52
CA ALA A 11 -27.03 4.46 -3.92
C ALA A 11 -27.24 5.96 -3.70
N THR A 12 -26.30 6.61 -3.05
CA THR A 12 -26.31 8.06 -2.79
C THR A 12 -24.88 8.62 -2.80
N GLY A 13 -24.74 9.94 -2.91
CA GLY A 13 -23.44 10.60 -2.77
C GLY A 13 -22.99 10.68 -1.31
N SER A 14 -22.58 11.87 -0.89
CA SER A 14 -22.23 12.17 0.49
C SER A 14 -23.43 12.14 1.44
N ILE A 15 -23.28 11.49 2.59
CA ILE A 15 -24.20 11.63 3.73
C ILE A 15 -23.45 12.40 4.82
N SER A 16 -23.92 13.60 5.16
CA SER A 16 -23.31 14.49 6.18
C SER A 16 -24.36 15.17 7.05
N GLY A 17 -23.99 15.54 8.27
CA GLY A 17 -24.73 16.42 9.18
C GLY A 17 -25.07 15.75 10.52
N ASP A 18 -25.82 16.46 11.36
CA ASP A 18 -26.17 16.02 12.73
C ASP A 18 -27.32 14.99 12.72
N GLY A 19 -27.16 13.94 11.93
CA GLY A 19 -28.17 12.93 11.66
C GLY A 19 -27.71 11.52 12.00
N ASP A 20 -28.61 10.58 11.78
CA ASP A 20 -28.37 9.15 11.95
C ASP A 20 -28.67 8.45 10.62
N THR A 21 -27.95 7.38 10.33
CA THR A 21 -28.24 6.48 9.21
C THR A 21 -28.54 5.09 9.74
N ARG A 22 -29.67 4.52 9.32
CA ARG A 22 -30.07 3.15 9.63
C ARG A 22 -30.30 2.35 8.36
N VAL A 23 -29.60 1.23 8.23
CA VAL A 23 -29.76 0.24 7.17
C VAL A 23 -30.45 -0.98 7.75
N HIS A 24 -31.69 -1.20 7.32
CA HIS A 24 -32.52 -2.29 7.83
C HIS A 24 -32.09 -3.65 7.27
N ALA A 25 -32.54 -4.71 7.93
CA ALA A 25 -32.18 -6.08 7.61
C ALA A 25 -32.37 -6.41 6.12
N GLY A 26 -31.34 -6.98 5.49
CA GLY A 26 -31.34 -7.34 4.07
C GLY A 26 -31.30 -6.16 3.08
N ALA A 27 -31.20 -4.92 3.56
CA ALA A 27 -31.04 -3.75 2.71
C ALA A 27 -29.55 -3.40 2.49
N SER A 28 -29.27 -2.61 1.45
CA SER A 28 -27.91 -2.19 1.12
C SER A 28 -27.80 -0.69 0.92
N LEU A 29 -26.71 -0.10 1.40
CA LEU A 29 -26.36 1.30 1.19
C LEU A 29 -25.04 1.39 0.43
N SER A 30 -25.01 2.17 -0.65
CA SER A 30 -23.77 2.63 -1.27
C SER A 30 -23.68 4.15 -1.16
N ALA A 31 -22.61 4.65 -0.56
CA ALA A 31 -22.41 6.08 -0.31
C ALA A 31 -20.95 6.48 -0.54
N THR A 32 -20.68 7.76 -0.78
CA THR A 32 -19.31 8.27 -0.89
C THR A 32 -18.62 8.38 0.47
N HIS A 33 -19.36 8.82 1.48
CA HIS A 33 -18.94 8.83 2.88
C HIS A 33 -20.19 8.91 3.78
N VAL A 34 -20.04 8.58 5.06
CA VAL A 34 -21.06 8.83 6.09
C VAL A 34 -20.44 9.64 7.22
N ARG A 35 -20.92 10.86 7.44
CA ARG A 35 -20.48 11.79 8.49
C ARG A 35 -21.66 12.20 9.35
N GLN A 36 -21.93 11.41 10.37
CA GLN A 36 -23.17 11.45 11.14
C GLN A 36 -22.93 10.99 12.58
N HIS A 37 -23.91 11.11 13.47
CA HIS A 37 -23.77 10.61 14.83
C HIS A 37 -23.77 9.08 14.85
N LEU A 38 -24.73 8.46 14.16
CA LEU A 38 -24.94 7.01 14.18
C LEU A 38 -24.92 6.41 12.77
N LEU A 39 -24.24 5.28 12.63
CA LEU A 39 -24.47 4.31 11.56
C LEU A 39 -24.91 2.97 12.17
N ASP A 40 -26.15 2.59 11.92
CA ASP A 40 -26.78 1.35 12.40
C ASP A 40 -27.03 0.39 11.24
N ILE A 41 -26.33 -0.75 11.25
CA ILE A 41 -26.35 -1.76 10.18
C ILE A 41 -26.95 -3.04 10.76
N GLN A 42 -28.19 -3.32 10.37
CA GLN A 42 -28.96 -4.46 10.89
C GLN A 42 -28.54 -5.80 10.27
N ALA A 43 -29.11 -6.90 10.76
CA ALA A 43 -28.71 -8.25 10.35
C ALA A 43 -28.90 -8.48 8.85
N GLY A 44 -27.88 -8.98 8.17
CA GLY A 44 -27.88 -9.18 6.71
C GLY A 44 -27.91 -7.89 5.90
N ALA A 45 -27.77 -6.72 6.54
CA ALA A 45 -27.62 -5.46 5.86
C ALA A 45 -26.16 -5.22 5.45
N ALA A 46 -25.96 -4.53 4.34
CA ALA A 46 -24.63 -4.25 3.81
C ALA A 46 -24.45 -2.76 3.53
N VAL A 47 -23.31 -2.20 3.93
CA VAL A 47 -22.92 -0.83 3.60
C VAL A 47 -21.61 -0.85 2.85
N ASN A 48 -21.57 -0.24 1.68
CA ASN A 48 -20.37 -0.14 0.86
C ASN A 48 -20.06 1.34 0.65
N ILE A 49 -18.94 1.80 1.23
CA ILE A 49 -18.50 3.18 1.07
C ILE A 49 -17.50 3.23 -0.07
N ARG A 50 -17.87 3.89 -1.17
CA ARG A 50 -17.02 4.01 -2.37
C ARG A 50 -16.28 5.32 -2.37
N ALA A 51 -14.99 5.29 -2.72
CA ALA A 51 -14.21 6.51 -2.83
C ALA A 51 -14.78 7.48 -3.87
N GLY A 52 -14.96 8.74 -3.47
CA GLY A 52 -15.15 9.89 -4.36
C GLY A 52 -13.87 10.71 -4.52
N GLY A 53 -12.71 10.15 -4.18
CA GLY A 53 -11.42 10.83 -4.06
C GLY A 53 -10.94 11.03 -2.61
N LEU A 54 -9.78 11.67 -2.45
CA LEU A 54 -8.99 11.81 -1.19
C LEU A 54 -9.70 12.51 -0.01
N THR A 55 -10.90 13.06 -0.20
CA THR A 55 -11.66 13.79 0.83
C THR A 55 -12.79 12.98 1.47
N SER A 56 -12.90 11.69 1.16
CA SER A 56 -14.08 10.83 1.40
C SER A 56 -14.08 10.04 2.71
N VAL A 57 -13.39 10.50 3.76
CA VAL A 57 -13.36 9.80 5.07
C VAL A 57 -14.71 9.90 5.76
N SER A 58 -15.23 8.76 6.23
CA SER A 58 -16.44 8.66 7.06
C SER A 58 -16.12 8.97 8.53
N SER A 59 -17.06 9.55 9.26
CA SER A 59 -16.90 9.87 10.68
C SER A 59 -18.22 9.65 11.42
N LEU A 60 -18.16 8.91 12.53
CA LEU A 60 -19.29 8.50 13.33
C LEU A 60 -19.02 8.74 14.81
N ASP A 61 -20.05 9.03 15.60
CA ASP A 61 -19.95 8.95 17.06
C ASP A 61 -20.24 7.53 17.55
N THR A 62 -21.07 6.79 16.82
CA THR A 62 -21.45 5.42 17.14
C THR A 62 -21.60 4.59 15.87
N LEU A 63 -20.94 3.43 15.85
CA LEU A 63 -21.15 2.39 14.84
C LEU A 63 -21.80 1.18 15.53
N THR A 64 -22.90 0.71 14.96
CA THR A 64 -23.58 -0.52 15.40
C THR A 64 -23.68 -1.48 14.21
N LEU A 65 -23.10 -2.67 14.36
CA LEU A 65 -23.26 -3.79 13.45
C LEU A 65 -24.07 -4.88 14.15
N ALA A 66 -25.10 -5.40 13.50
CA ALA A 66 -25.87 -6.50 14.05
C ALA A 66 -25.05 -7.79 14.13
N GLY A 67 -25.20 -8.50 15.24
CA GLY A 67 -24.53 -9.78 15.51
C GLY A 67 -23.96 -9.82 16.91
N ALA A 68 -23.06 -10.78 17.14
CA ALA A 68 -22.36 -10.96 18.39
C ALA A 68 -20.87 -11.22 18.13
N THR A 69 -20.06 -11.22 19.18
CA THR A 69 -18.64 -11.59 19.12
C THR A 69 -18.45 -12.89 18.32
N ALA A 70 -17.59 -12.84 17.30
CA ALA A 70 -17.33 -13.92 16.34
C ALA A 70 -18.53 -14.41 15.51
N ALA A 71 -19.65 -13.68 15.46
CA ALA A 71 -20.86 -14.00 14.70
C ALA A 71 -21.57 -12.71 14.24
N TRP A 72 -20.89 -11.88 13.46
CA TRP A 72 -21.41 -10.61 12.96
C TRP A 72 -22.18 -10.81 11.65
N THR A 73 -23.33 -10.14 11.52
CA THR A 73 -24.27 -10.35 10.41
C THR A 73 -24.57 -9.09 9.60
N GLY A 74 -24.33 -7.90 10.18
CA GLY A 74 -24.25 -6.65 9.42
C GLY A 74 -22.85 -6.46 8.85
N THR A 75 -22.74 -6.03 7.60
CA THR A 75 -21.45 -5.85 6.92
C THR A 75 -21.21 -4.39 6.53
N LEU A 76 -19.97 -3.95 6.69
CA LEU A 76 -19.50 -2.63 6.30
C LEU A 76 -18.20 -2.80 5.52
N ASP A 77 -18.22 -2.36 4.27
CA ASP A 77 -17.10 -2.38 3.34
C ASP A 77 -16.51 -0.97 3.22
N LEU A 78 -15.19 -0.92 3.44
CA LEU A 78 -14.35 0.27 3.46
C LEU A 78 -13.11 0.09 2.56
N SER A 79 -13.13 -0.82 1.59
CA SER A 79 -11.96 -1.15 0.75
C SER A 79 -11.23 0.08 0.18
N ASP A 80 -11.99 1.14 -0.14
CA ASP A 80 -11.48 2.32 -0.82
C ASP A 80 -11.49 3.58 0.08
N THR A 81 -11.79 3.48 1.38
CA THR A 81 -11.96 4.66 2.25
C THR A 81 -11.66 4.42 3.74
N GLY A 82 -11.57 5.50 4.52
CA GLY A 82 -11.38 5.45 5.96
C GLY A 82 -12.67 5.69 6.76
N LEU A 83 -12.70 5.17 8.00
CA LEU A 83 -13.73 5.45 9.00
C LEU A 83 -13.12 5.90 10.33
N ILE A 84 -13.64 7.01 10.87
CA ILE A 84 -13.39 7.49 12.23
C ILE A 84 -14.60 7.18 13.11
N VAL A 85 -14.39 6.56 14.28
CA VAL A 85 -15.45 6.37 15.30
C VAL A 85 -15.05 7.09 16.60
N HIS A 86 -15.82 8.11 17.01
CA HIS A 86 -15.59 8.89 18.22
C HIS A 86 -16.06 8.12 19.45
N ALA A 87 -15.18 7.30 20.03
CA ALA A 87 -15.56 6.36 21.09
C ALA A 87 -15.71 6.97 22.50
N GLY A 88 -15.40 8.26 22.68
CA GLY A 88 -15.52 8.97 23.96
C GLY A 88 -14.87 8.21 25.13
N SER A 89 -15.57 8.13 26.28
CA SER A 89 -15.10 7.40 27.47
C SER A 89 -15.13 5.86 27.34
N ASN A 90 -15.73 5.32 26.28
CA ASN A 90 -15.93 3.88 26.06
C ASN A 90 -14.96 3.29 25.03
N ALA A 91 -13.85 3.98 24.77
CA ALA A 91 -12.83 3.63 23.78
C ALA A 91 -12.38 2.16 23.83
N ALA A 92 -12.14 1.60 25.01
CA ALA A 92 -11.70 0.21 25.17
C ALA A 92 -12.74 -0.81 24.68
N THR A 93 -14.02 -0.58 24.99
CA THR A 93 -15.12 -1.46 24.59
C THR A 93 -15.39 -1.36 23.09
N VAL A 94 -15.36 -0.14 22.55
CA VAL A 94 -15.53 0.11 21.11
C VAL A 94 -14.38 -0.54 20.34
N LEU A 95 -13.14 -0.35 20.78
CA LEU A 95 -11.96 -0.98 20.19
C LEU A 95 -12.04 -2.50 20.20
N ALA A 96 -12.42 -3.11 21.34
CA ALA A 96 -12.55 -4.56 21.44
C ALA A 96 -13.61 -5.13 20.49
N THR A 97 -14.74 -4.43 20.38
CA THR A 97 -15.85 -4.80 19.47
C THR A 97 -15.42 -4.71 18.02
N LEU A 98 -14.82 -3.58 17.64
CA LEU A 98 -14.31 -3.32 16.29
C LEU A 98 -13.19 -4.32 15.90
N THR A 99 -12.28 -4.64 16.82
CA THR A 99 -11.22 -5.64 16.61
C THR A 99 -11.82 -7.03 16.36
N ASP A 100 -12.87 -7.40 17.09
CA ASP A 100 -13.52 -8.68 16.90
C ASP A 100 -14.31 -8.75 15.59
N GLN A 101 -14.90 -7.65 15.15
CA GLN A 101 -15.56 -7.55 13.84
C GLN A 101 -14.57 -7.76 12.70
N VAL A 102 -13.40 -7.11 12.76
CA VAL A 102 -12.30 -7.32 11.78
C VAL A 102 -11.83 -8.78 11.82
N ARG A 103 -11.67 -9.37 13.02
CA ARG A 103 -11.29 -10.78 13.17
C ARG A 103 -12.34 -11.74 12.63
N HIS A 104 -13.62 -11.46 12.82
CA HIS A 104 -14.70 -12.29 12.30
C HIS A 104 -14.75 -12.22 10.78
N ALA A 105 -14.65 -11.02 10.21
CA ALA A 105 -14.55 -10.81 8.77
C ALA A 105 -13.35 -11.57 8.16
N TYR A 106 -12.19 -11.52 8.81
CA TYR A 106 -11.00 -12.30 8.45
C TYR A 106 -11.28 -13.81 8.35
N ASN A 107 -12.03 -14.36 9.30
CA ASN A 107 -12.26 -15.80 9.40
C ASN A 107 -13.42 -16.32 8.52
N ALA A 108 -14.32 -15.46 8.05
CA ALA A 108 -15.61 -15.87 7.47
C ALA A 108 -15.61 -16.08 5.93
N ALA A 109 -14.52 -15.78 5.22
CA ALA A 109 -14.32 -15.99 3.76
C ALA A 109 -15.60 -15.88 2.90
N GLY A 110 -15.98 -14.65 2.53
CA GLY A 110 -17.16 -14.37 1.69
C GLY A 110 -16.88 -13.32 0.61
N PRO A 111 -17.80 -13.09 -0.35
CA PRO A 111 -17.59 -12.25 -1.54
C PRO A 111 -17.37 -10.74 -1.28
N HIS A 112 -17.31 -10.34 -0.01
CA HIS A 112 -17.05 -8.95 0.43
C HIS A 112 -15.80 -8.84 1.32
N TRP A 113 -15.02 -9.92 1.45
CA TRP A 113 -13.83 -10.00 2.28
C TRP A 113 -12.86 -11.00 1.67
N THR A 114 -11.93 -10.52 0.83
CA THR A 114 -10.94 -11.38 0.16
C THR A 114 -9.60 -11.35 0.88
N ALA A 115 -8.83 -12.42 0.74
CA ALA A 115 -7.58 -12.65 1.47
C ALA A 115 -6.40 -11.74 1.05
N GLU A 116 -6.69 -10.62 0.38
CA GLU A 116 -5.71 -9.60 -0.03
C GLU A 116 -5.91 -8.25 0.71
N ASP A 117 -6.88 -8.14 1.62
CA ASP A 117 -7.33 -6.87 2.24
C ASP A 117 -6.70 -6.54 3.63
N TYR A 118 -5.42 -6.84 3.85
CA TYR A 118 -4.87 -6.88 5.22
C TYR A 118 -3.99 -5.68 5.64
N ALA A 119 -4.63 -4.55 5.99
CA ALA A 119 -4.09 -3.57 6.97
C ALA A 119 -5.16 -2.59 7.52
N SER A 120 -6.15 -3.05 8.28
CA SER A 120 -7.05 -2.17 9.05
C SER A 120 -6.97 -2.45 10.55
N ALA A 121 -5.90 -1.97 11.18
CA ALA A 121 -5.82 -1.90 12.64
C ALA A 121 -6.63 -0.70 13.13
N ILE A 122 -7.77 -0.98 13.76
CA ILE A 122 -8.55 0.04 14.46
C ILE A 122 -7.78 0.39 15.74
N LEU A 123 -7.51 1.68 15.95
CA LEU A 123 -6.90 2.20 17.16
C LEU A 123 -7.82 3.29 17.72
N ALA A 124 -8.31 3.09 18.94
CA ALA A 124 -8.96 4.14 19.70
C ALA A 124 -7.91 4.77 20.62
N ASP A 125 -7.56 6.04 20.39
CA ASP A 125 -6.76 6.82 21.33
C ASP A 125 -7.65 7.56 22.34
N SER A 126 -7.04 8.11 23.37
CA SER A 126 -7.72 8.88 24.43
C SER A 126 -8.13 10.30 24.00
N ALA A 127 -7.86 10.70 22.74
CA ALA A 127 -8.26 11.96 22.12
C ALA A 127 -9.02 11.83 20.78
N GLY A 128 -9.41 10.62 20.38
CA GLY A 128 -10.42 10.29 19.38
C GLY A 128 -10.08 10.55 17.90
N LYS A 129 -8.90 10.19 17.38
CA LYS A 129 -8.62 10.24 15.92
C LYS A 129 -7.91 9.00 15.38
N ALA A 130 -8.49 8.36 14.36
CA ALA A 130 -7.90 7.22 13.65
C ALA A 130 -8.01 7.37 12.11
N LEU A 131 -6.93 7.10 11.39
CA LEU A 131 -6.85 7.08 9.91
C LEU A 131 -6.04 5.84 9.49
N LEU A 132 -6.43 5.14 8.42
CA LEU A 132 -5.64 4.09 7.74
C LEU A 132 -6.05 3.91 6.24
N PRO A 133 -5.20 3.27 5.39
CA PRO A 133 -4.92 3.61 3.98
C PRO A 133 -5.83 2.96 2.93
N SER A 134 -5.83 3.56 1.73
CA SER A 134 -6.38 3.00 0.49
C SER A 134 -5.30 2.31 -0.35
N ASP A 135 -5.57 1.12 -0.88
CA ASP A 135 -4.69 0.32 -1.72
C ASP A 135 -4.53 0.81 -3.18
N SER A 136 -4.76 2.10 -3.45
CA SER A 136 -4.57 2.66 -4.79
C SER A 136 -3.09 3.02 -5.05
N GLY A 137 -2.19 2.04 -5.09
CA GLY A 137 -0.96 2.01 -5.91
C GLY A 137 -0.07 3.28 -6.03
N THR A 138 -0.18 4.26 -5.16
CA THR A 138 0.56 5.51 -5.19
C THR A 138 0.92 5.88 -3.76
N LEU A 139 2.22 5.79 -3.47
CA LEU A 139 2.83 6.13 -2.20
C LEU A 139 2.43 7.55 -1.78
N GLN A 140 1.61 7.70 -0.72
CA GLN A 140 1.58 8.88 0.16
C GLN A 140 1.17 8.50 1.60
N PRO A 141 1.70 9.22 2.62
CA PRO A 141 1.73 8.74 4.00
C PRO A 141 0.38 8.94 4.70
N CYS A 142 -0.10 7.89 5.36
CA CYS A 142 -1.28 7.94 6.23
C CYS A 142 -0.84 8.07 7.70
N TRP A 143 -1.35 9.10 8.36
CA TRP A 143 -0.99 9.50 9.71
C TRP A 143 -1.49 8.50 10.74
N LEU A 144 -0.55 7.80 11.39
CA LEU A 144 -0.80 6.95 12.55
C LEU A 144 -0.52 7.76 13.83
N ALA A 145 -1.55 8.39 14.40
CA ALA A 145 -1.46 8.92 15.76
C ALA A 145 -1.79 7.79 16.74
N ILE A 146 -0.79 7.00 17.10
CA ILE A 146 -0.86 6.16 18.29
C ILE A 146 -0.34 7.01 19.44
N ASP A 147 -1.14 7.15 20.50
CA ASP A 147 -0.64 7.62 21.79
C ASP A 147 0.55 6.72 22.19
N GLU A 148 1.75 7.28 22.10
CA GLU A 148 3.03 6.61 22.36
C GLU A 148 3.05 5.93 23.75
N LYS A 149 2.20 6.40 24.67
CA LYS A 149 2.06 5.89 26.03
C LYS A 149 1.26 4.58 26.10
N LEU A 150 0.27 4.41 25.23
CA LEU A 150 -0.58 3.20 25.15
C LEU A 150 0.16 2.06 24.40
N ALA A 151 0.93 2.42 23.37
CA ALA A 151 1.81 1.53 22.62
C ALA A 151 2.84 0.79 23.50
N ARG A 152 3.43 1.50 24.47
CA ARG A 152 4.49 0.96 25.34
C ARG A 152 3.97 -0.01 26.42
N THR A 153 2.65 -0.08 26.62
CA THR A 153 2.06 -0.73 27.80
C THR A 153 1.19 -1.97 27.49
N GLN A 154 0.92 -2.31 26.22
CA GLN A 154 0.13 -3.49 25.86
C GLN A 154 0.89 -4.52 24.98
N PRO A 155 0.95 -5.81 25.38
CA PRO A 155 1.83 -6.81 24.78
C PRO A 155 1.57 -7.22 23.32
N PRO A 156 0.36 -7.19 22.73
CA PRO A 156 0.17 -7.67 21.35
C PRO A 156 0.56 -6.65 20.26
N PHE A 157 0.85 -5.38 20.60
CA PHE A 157 1.02 -4.32 19.60
C PHE A 157 2.48 -3.86 19.39
N LEU A 158 3.39 -4.12 20.35
CA LEU A 158 4.80 -3.74 20.23
C LEU A 158 5.51 -4.31 18.98
N PRO A 159 5.31 -5.58 18.58
CA PRO A 159 5.94 -6.11 17.38
C PRO A 159 5.42 -5.44 16.10
N LEU A 160 4.11 -5.16 16.04
CA LEU A 160 3.48 -4.53 14.88
C LEU A 160 3.90 -3.06 14.74
N LEU A 161 3.92 -2.32 15.85
CA LEU A 161 4.42 -0.94 15.92
C LEU A 161 5.87 -0.84 15.45
N ARG A 162 6.71 -1.73 15.97
CA ARG A 162 8.10 -1.82 15.55
C ARG A 162 8.21 -2.11 14.05
N GLN A 163 7.43 -3.04 13.53
CA GLN A 163 7.43 -3.37 12.11
C GLN A 163 6.97 -2.20 11.23
N ILE A 164 5.98 -1.43 11.66
CA ILE A 164 5.51 -0.22 10.95
C ILE A 164 6.59 0.85 10.96
N GLN A 165 7.18 1.12 12.13
CA GLN A 165 8.28 2.08 12.26
C GLN A 165 9.50 1.67 11.44
N GLU A 166 9.85 0.39 11.44
CA GLU A 166 10.94 -0.17 10.63
C GLU A 166 10.63 -0.02 9.13
N LYS A 167 9.39 -0.28 8.70
CA LYS A 167 8.97 -0.07 7.30
C LYS A 167 8.96 1.41 6.90
N GLN A 168 8.56 2.32 7.78
CA GLN A 168 8.57 3.77 7.53
C GLN A 168 9.98 4.31 7.46
N ALA A 169 10.82 4.00 8.47
CA ALA A 169 12.23 4.34 8.45
C ALA A 169 12.93 3.72 7.24
N ALA A 170 12.53 2.51 6.82
CA ALA A 170 13.02 1.90 5.60
C ALA A 170 12.62 2.69 4.34
N ALA A 171 11.35 3.08 4.20
CA ALA A 171 10.90 3.86 3.05
C ALA A 171 11.59 5.23 2.98
N GLU A 172 11.73 5.93 4.11
CA GLU A 172 12.41 7.23 4.20
C GLU A 172 13.93 7.14 3.99
N ALA A 173 14.56 6.02 4.41
CA ALA A 173 16.00 5.80 4.25
C ALA A 173 16.36 5.18 2.87
N THR A 174 15.37 4.82 2.06
CA THR A 174 15.60 4.28 0.72
C THR A 174 15.96 5.44 -0.21
N ALA A 175 17.20 5.43 -0.71
CA ALA A 175 17.69 6.44 -1.66
C ALA A 175 18.16 5.77 -2.95
N TRP A 176 17.82 6.38 -4.08
CA TRP A 176 18.27 5.98 -5.41
C TRP A 176 18.45 7.22 -6.29
N GLU A 177 19.23 7.06 -7.36
CA GLU A 177 19.40 8.05 -8.43
C GLU A 177 18.93 7.44 -9.74
N GLU A 178 18.42 8.27 -10.64
CA GLU A 178 18.02 7.87 -11.98
C GLU A 178 18.71 8.75 -13.02
N TYR A 179 19.12 8.16 -14.13
CA TYR A 179 19.85 8.85 -15.19
C TYR A 179 19.47 8.32 -16.57
N GLY A 180 19.26 9.21 -17.54
CA GLY A 180 18.93 8.84 -18.92
C GLY A 180 17.49 9.17 -19.32
N HIS A 181 16.95 8.38 -20.26
CA HIS A 181 15.71 8.68 -20.97
C HIS A 181 14.48 8.55 -20.07
N ASP A 182 13.45 9.36 -20.31
CA ASP A 182 12.16 9.28 -19.60
C ASP A 182 11.32 8.08 -20.04
N GLU A 183 11.47 7.66 -21.30
CA GLU A 183 10.81 6.48 -21.89
C GLU A 183 11.87 5.50 -22.47
N PRO A 184 12.59 4.76 -21.61
CA PRO A 184 13.60 3.80 -22.02
C PRO A 184 12.99 2.48 -22.52
N ASP A 185 13.65 1.84 -23.48
CA ASP A 185 13.37 0.46 -23.89
C ASP A 185 13.97 -0.56 -22.92
N LEU A 186 15.14 -0.24 -22.38
CA LEU A 186 15.91 -1.08 -21.46
C LEU A 186 16.34 -0.29 -20.23
N LEU A 187 16.11 -0.88 -19.05
CA LEU A 187 16.57 -0.34 -17.77
C LEU A 187 17.90 -0.99 -17.37
N LEU A 188 18.93 -0.18 -17.12
CA LEU A 188 20.14 -0.59 -16.44
C LEU A 188 19.91 -0.49 -14.93
N CYS A 189 20.29 -1.53 -14.19
CA CYS A 189 20.32 -1.52 -12.74
C CYS A 189 21.75 -1.77 -12.30
N ALA A 190 22.36 -0.81 -11.60
CA ALA A 190 23.74 -0.93 -11.16
C ALA A 190 23.99 -0.07 -9.91
N TYR A 191 24.88 -0.53 -9.03
CA TYR A 191 25.32 0.24 -7.84
C TYR A 191 26.84 0.36 -7.80
N GLY A 192 27.34 1.25 -6.95
CA GLY A 192 28.79 1.45 -6.78
C GLY A 192 29.51 1.82 -8.07
N ILE A 193 30.66 1.19 -8.34
CA ILE A 193 31.46 1.46 -9.55
C ILE A 193 30.74 1.06 -10.84
N CYS A 194 29.88 0.02 -10.81
CA CYS A 194 29.10 -0.39 -11.96
C CYS A 194 28.13 0.70 -12.42
N ALA A 195 27.62 1.51 -11.49
CA ALA A 195 26.71 2.60 -11.84
C ALA A 195 27.40 3.68 -12.69
N ARG A 196 28.65 4.03 -12.39
CA ARG A 196 29.44 4.97 -13.20
C ARG A 196 29.69 4.45 -14.61
N VAL A 197 29.96 3.15 -14.72
CA VAL A 197 30.10 2.47 -16.02
C VAL A 197 28.78 2.53 -16.78
N ALA A 198 27.65 2.26 -16.10
CA ALA A 198 26.33 2.30 -16.71
C ALA A 198 25.91 3.72 -17.15
N GLU A 199 26.27 4.78 -16.39
CA GLU A 199 26.06 6.18 -16.82
C GLU A 199 26.75 6.47 -18.15
N THR A 200 28.02 6.07 -18.29
CA THR A 200 28.76 6.20 -19.57
C THR A 200 28.07 5.44 -20.70
N VAL A 201 27.52 4.26 -20.43
CA VAL A 201 26.78 3.46 -21.42
C VAL A 201 25.47 4.12 -21.81
N VAL A 202 24.78 4.79 -20.88
CA VAL A 202 23.57 5.57 -21.20
C VAL A 202 23.92 6.70 -22.18
N ASP A 203 25.01 7.44 -21.93
CA ASP A 203 25.48 8.50 -22.83
C ASP A 203 25.84 7.97 -24.22
N TRP A 204 26.64 6.90 -24.28
CA TRP A 204 27.03 6.28 -25.55
C TRP A 204 25.84 5.64 -26.28
N GLY A 205 24.89 5.09 -25.54
CA GLY A 205 23.65 4.54 -26.08
C GLY A 205 22.80 5.65 -26.73
N GLN A 206 22.71 6.81 -26.09
CA GLN A 206 22.00 7.98 -26.63
C GLN A 206 22.59 8.42 -27.98
N GLU A 207 23.92 8.48 -28.10
CA GLU A 207 24.61 8.80 -29.37
C GLU A 207 24.29 7.80 -30.49
N ARG A 208 23.94 6.56 -30.12
CA ARG A 208 23.56 5.47 -31.03
C ARG A 208 22.04 5.33 -31.22
N GLY A 209 21.24 6.22 -30.63
CA GLY A 209 19.78 6.19 -30.71
C GLY A 209 19.12 5.11 -29.84
N LEU A 210 19.82 4.56 -28.85
CA LEU A 210 19.28 3.60 -27.88
C LEU A 210 18.62 4.35 -26.72
N ARG A 211 17.37 4.00 -26.40
CA ARG A 211 16.63 4.59 -25.29
C ARG A 211 16.92 3.82 -24.00
N LEU A 212 17.89 4.30 -23.25
CA LEU A 212 18.37 3.65 -22.01
C LEU A 212 18.11 4.54 -20.79
N ARG A 213 17.87 3.90 -19.65
CA ARG A 213 17.84 4.57 -18.35
C ARG A 213 18.53 3.72 -17.31
N LEU A 214 19.26 4.36 -16.42
CA LEU A 214 19.88 3.77 -15.24
C LEU A 214 19.02 4.05 -14.00
N VAL A 215 18.76 3.03 -13.20
CA VAL A 215 18.37 3.14 -11.79
C VAL A 215 19.56 2.70 -10.95
N ARG A 216 20.05 3.62 -10.12
CA ARG A 216 21.19 3.42 -9.23
C ARG A 216 20.73 3.46 -7.77
N PRO A 217 20.62 2.31 -7.10
CA PRO A 217 20.46 2.29 -5.65
C PRO A 217 21.64 2.97 -4.95
N ILE A 218 21.34 3.93 -4.07
CA ILE A 218 22.30 4.53 -3.14
C ILE A 218 22.27 3.75 -1.82
N THR A 219 21.06 3.38 -1.39
CA THR A 219 20.83 2.48 -0.26
C THR A 219 20.50 1.08 -0.79
N LEU A 220 21.22 0.05 -0.32
CA LEU A 220 20.94 -1.36 -0.65
C LEU A 220 20.08 -2.05 0.41
N LEU A 221 20.14 -1.57 1.65
CA LEU A 221 19.28 -2.02 2.73
C LEU A 221 18.89 -0.80 3.57
N PRO A 222 17.63 -0.36 3.52
CA PRO A 222 16.51 -0.86 2.72
C PRO A 222 16.68 -0.73 1.19
N PHE A 223 16.20 -1.73 0.43
CA PHE A 223 16.33 -1.82 -1.03
C PHE A 223 15.20 -1.06 -1.76
N PRO A 224 15.48 -0.31 -2.84
CA PRO A 224 14.49 0.49 -3.58
C PRO A 224 13.57 -0.37 -4.48
N THR A 225 12.72 -1.15 -3.83
CA THR A 225 11.81 -2.10 -4.48
C THR A 225 10.73 -1.40 -5.31
N ALA A 226 10.13 -0.33 -4.77
CA ALA A 226 9.01 0.35 -5.40
C ALA A 226 9.37 0.95 -6.78
N VAL A 227 10.49 1.65 -6.88
CA VAL A 227 10.93 2.26 -8.14
C VAL A 227 11.25 1.20 -9.21
N LEU A 228 11.88 0.09 -8.84
CA LEU A 228 12.18 -0.99 -9.79
C LEU A 228 10.90 -1.68 -10.26
N ARG A 229 9.92 -1.87 -9.37
CA ARG A 229 8.59 -2.39 -9.72
C ARG A 229 7.87 -1.47 -10.71
N ASP A 230 7.90 -0.16 -10.48
CA ASP A 230 7.27 0.81 -11.36
C ASP A 230 7.90 0.83 -12.75
N TRP A 231 9.22 0.75 -12.84
CA TRP A 231 9.92 0.64 -14.12
C TRP A 231 9.65 -0.68 -14.85
N ALA A 232 9.52 -1.78 -14.11
CA ALA A 232 9.23 -3.09 -14.70
C ALA A 232 7.90 -3.13 -15.47
N ALA A 233 6.96 -2.25 -15.15
CA ALA A 233 5.71 -2.11 -15.88
C ALA A 233 5.85 -1.28 -17.18
N ARG A 234 6.98 -0.60 -17.39
CA ARG A 234 7.19 0.37 -18.49
C ARG A 234 8.26 -0.07 -19.49
N VAL A 235 9.28 -0.80 -19.04
CA VAL A 235 10.41 -1.22 -19.87
C VAL A 235 10.22 -2.63 -20.42
N GLN A 236 10.86 -2.93 -21.55
CA GLN A 236 10.77 -4.27 -22.15
C GLN A 236 11.64 -5.30 -21.43
N ARG A 237 12.78 -4.87 -20.88
CA ARG A 237 13.76 -5.72 -20.20
C ARG A 237 14.67 -4.89 -19.30
N MET A 238 15.28 -5.55 -18.30
CA MET A 238 16.30 -4.95 -17.44
C MET A 238 17.64 -5.68 -17.57
N LEU A 239 18.73 -4.94 -17.47
CA LEU A 239 20.08 -5.48 -17.37
C LEU A 239 20.70 -5.06 -16.03
N VAL A 240 21.03 -6.05 -15.19
CA VAL A 240 21.73 -5.85 -13.93
C VAL A 240 23.24 -5.95 -14.17
N CYS A 241 23.97 -4.90 -13.81
CA CYS A 241 25.43 -4.87 -13.84
C CYS A 241 25.98 -4.89 -12.41
N GLU A 242 26.76 -5.92 -12.08
CA GLU A 242 27.28 -6.10 -10.72
C GLU A 242 28.68 -6.73 -10.66
N LEU A 243 29.40 -6.45 -9.58
CA LEU A 243 30.68 -7.09 -9.25
C LEU A 243 30.53 -8.10 -8.11
N SER A 244 29.46 -8.89 -8.15
CA SER A 244 29.07 -9.85 -7.11
C SER A 244 28.71 -11.19 -7.73
N MET A 245 28.36 -12.18 -6.90
CA MET A 245 27.97 -13.53 -7.36
C MET A 245 26.45 -13.67 -7.43
N GLY A 246 25.74 -12.67 -7.96
CA GLY A 246 24.29 -12.70 -8.11
C GLY A 246 23.50 -12.13 -6.93
N GLN A 247 24.11 -11.38 -6.00
CA GLN A 247 23.40 -10.87 -4.83
C GLN A 247 22.39 -9.79 -5.24
N PHE A 248 22.82 -8.80 -6.02
CA PHE A 248 21.99 -7.65 -6.35
C PHE A 248 20.91 -7.98 -7.39
N VAL A 249 21.22 -8.82 -8.38
CA VAL A 249 20.20 -9.31 -9.32
C VAL A 249 19.08 -10.11 -8.66
N GLN A 250 19.34 -10.77 -7.53
CA GLN A 250 18.27 -11.45 -6.78
C GLN A 250 17.27 -10.44 -6.21
N ASP A 251 17.76 -9.36 -5.61
CA ASP A 251 16.92 -8.28 -5.08
C ASP A 251 16.13 -7.59 -6.20
N VAL A 252 16.77 -7.33 -7.35
CA VAL A 252 16.09 -6.75 -8.53
C VAL A 252 15.00 -7.69 -9.04
N ARG A 253 15.29 -8.99 -9.19
CA ARG A 253 14.29 -9.98 -9.64
C ARG A 253 13.12 -10.07 -8.68
N LEU A 254 13.40 -10.02 -7.37
CA LEU A 254 12.37 -10.01 -6.34
C LEU A 254 11.50 -8.76 -6.42
N ALA A 255 12.08 -7.59 -6.69
CA ALA A 255 11.33 -6.34 -6.87
C ALA A 255 10.47 -6.33 -8.15
N VAL A 256 11.00 -6.92 -9.23
CA VAL A 256 10.34 -7.00 -10.54
C VAL A 256 9.17 -8.00 -10.54
N GLU A 257 9.27 -9.09 -9.77
CA GLU A 257 8.26 -10.17 -9.66
C GLU A 257 7.86 -10.74 -11.03
N GLY A 258 8.82 -10.82 -11.97
CA GLY A 258 8.60 -11.39 -13.30
C GLY A 258 7.85 -10.51 -14.31
N ARG A 259 7.57 -9.24 -14.00
CA ARG A 259 6.87 -8.31 -14.92
C ARG A 259 7.63 -8.07 -16.23
N CYS A 260 8.95 -8.13 -16.21
CA CYS A 260 9.79 -8.10 -17.40
C CYS A 260 11.02 -9.03 -17.22
N PRO A 261 11.69 -9.45 -18.31
CA PRO A 261 12.95 -10.18 -18.26
C PRO A 261 14.05 -9.37 -17.53
N VAL A 262 14.81 -10.05 -16.67
CA VAL A 262 15.96 -9.48 -15.93
C VAL A 262 17.24 -10.27 -16.26
N HIS A 263 18.14 -9.61 -16.98
CA HIS A 263 19.44 -10.14 -17.42
C HIS A 263 20.55 -9.75 -16.43
N LEU A 264 21.63 -10.52 -16.42
CA LEU A 264 22.75 -10.34 -15.51
C LEU A 264 24.06 -10.27 -16.28
N LEU A 265 24.76 -9.16 -16.15
CA LEU A 265 26.16 -9.02 -16.55
C LEU A 265 27.01 -8.84 -15.28
N GLN A 266 27.73 -9.88 -14.89
CA GLN A 266 28.54 -9.89 -13.67
C GLN A 266 30.02 -10.14 -13.93
N ARG A 267 30.86 -9.64 -13.02
CA ARG A 267 32.27 -10.01 -12.90
C ARG A 267 32.62 -10.25 -11.43
N THR A 268 33.57 -11.14 -11.19
CA THR A 268 34.04 -11.49 -9.85
C THR A 268 35.56 -11.53 -9.81
N GLY A 269 36.17 -11.56 -8.62
CA GLY A 269 37.63 -11.71 -8.50
C GLY A 269 38.43 -10.46 -8.84
N GLY A 270 37.87 -9.26 -8.63
CA GLY A 270 38.57 -7.99 -8.84
C GLY A 270 38.60 -7.49 -10.29
N VAL A 271 37.99 -8.21 -11.23
CA VAL A 271 37.82 -7.77 -12.62
C VAL A 271 36.66 -6.79 -12.70
N LEU A 272 36.92 -5.58 -13.21
CA LEU A 272 35.88 -4.56 -13.41
C LEU A 272 35.11 -4.79 -14.71
N LEU A 273 33.85 -4.33 -14.73
CA LEU A 273 33.10 -4.15 -15.97
C LEU A 273 33.60 -2.90 -16.68
N THR A 274 33.80 -2.97 -18.00
CA THR A 274 34.09 -1.79 -18.83
C THR A 274 32.83 -1.30 -19.54
N PRO A 275 32.75 -0.01 -19.92
CA PRO A 275 31.60 0.52 -20.67
C PRO A 275 31.35 -0.24 -21.98
N GLU A 276 32.40 -0.66 -22.69
CA GLU A 276 32.28 -1.41 -23.95
C GLU A 276 31.59 -2.76 -23.73
N MET A 277 31.98 -3.49 -22.69
CA MET A 277 31.35 -4.78 -22.37
C MET A 277 29.86 -4.65 -22.04
N VAL A 278 29.50 -3.59 -21.29
CA VAL A 278 28.11 -3.35 -20.93
C VAL A 278 27.32 -2.90 -22.16
N LEU A 279 27.89 -2.05 -23.00
CA LEU A 279 27.23 -1.59 -24.23
C LEU A 279 27.02 -2.74 -25.23
N ASP A 280 28.00 -3.63 -25.40
CA ASP A 280 27.88 -4.82 -26.25
C ASP A 280 26.74 -5.73 -25.78
N GLU A 281 26.61 -5.94 -24.46
CA GLU A 281 25.51 -6.71 -23.88
C GLU A 281 24.16 -6.00 -24.11
N VAL A 282 24.10 -4.68 -23.91
CA VAL A 282 22.88 -3.88 -24.19
C VAL A 282 22.46 -4.01 -25.65
N VAL A 283 23.39 -3.88 -26.59
CA VAL A 283 23.10 -4.03 -28.03
C VAL A 283 22.63 -5.45 -28.35
N GLY A 284 23.27 -6.47 -27.80
CA GLY A 284 22.85 -7.86 -27.96
C GLY A 284 21.47 -8.14 -27.38
N LEU A 285 21.09 -7.45 -26.30
CA LEU A 285 19.76 -7.52 -25.72
C LEU A 285 18.74 -6.64 -26.44
N MET A 286 19.10 -5.70 -27.30
CA MET A 286 18.15 -4.82 -28.00
C MET A 286 17.95 -5.17 -29.48
N GLY A 287 18.86 -5.97 -30.06
CA GLY A 287 18.69 -6.59 -31.38
C GLY A 287 17.69 -7.73 -31.37
#